data_AF-I1PNV8-F1
#
_entry.id   AF-I1PNV8-F1
#
_cell.length_a   1.000
_cell.length_b   1.000
_cell.length_c   1.000
_cell.angle_alpha   90.00
_cell.angle_beta   90.00
_cell.angle_gamma   90.00
#
_symmetry.space_group_name_H-M   'P 1'
#
loop_
_entity.id
_entity.type
_entity.pdbx_description
1 polymer ?
#
loop_
_entity_poly.entity_id
_entity_poly.type
_entity_poly.pdbx_seq_one_letter_code
_entity_poly.pdbx_strand_id
1 'polypeptide(L)'
;MIIHSSANRVSFASAIEGRWRLASTITQGSGDRYADCVYHKGRFYTLTMYGVLEMLDLDNPCEPRKEIFFTERNTENPLVFLRFLVSTPWGDLLQIKFSRRVHRTKRLELRLCKIEVENNRLVRLRSAVAAAALREHAIFVGQNHSVCLPIRDFPELRSSCVYFTTPCLCNDDHFPSRREGWKGVGIYDLQNQIFEDVFPSCERGYSTYLPISEVWITPSPGL
;
A
#
# COMPACT_ATOMS: atom_id res chain seq x y z
N MET A 1 6.67 8.84 -10.36
CA MET A 1 6.58 9.55 -9.06
C MET A 1 7.24 8.69 -8.00
N ILE A 2 7.85 9.28 -6.98
CA ILE A 2 8.58 8.60 -5.90
C ILE A 2 8.35 9.31 -4.57
N ILE A 3 8.23 8.54 -3.50
CA ILE A 3 8.28 9.01 -2.11
C ILE A 3 9.71 8.86 -1.60
N HIS A 4 10.30 9.90 -1.01
CA HIS A 4 11.67 9.88 -0.53
C HIS A 4 11.87 10.75 0.72
N SER A 5 13.12 10.88 1.18
CA SER A 5 13.50 11.71 2.33
C SER A 5 12.75 11.30 3.61
N SER A 6 12.92 10.04 4.04
CA SER A 6 12.19 9.48 5.19
C SER A 6 10.66 9.58 5.05
N ALA A 7 10.18 9.44 3.81
CA ALA A 7 8.78 9.48 3.43
C ALA A 7 8.06 10.82 3.69
N ASN A 8 8.77 11.94 3.71
CA ASN A 8 8.16 13.27 3.86
C ASN A 8 8.06 14.07 2.55
N ARG A 9 8.65 13.59 1.45
CA ARG A 9 8.65 14.26 0.15
C ARG A 9 8.15 13.35 -0.94
N VAL A 10 7.42 13.94 -1.89
CA VAL A 10 7.00 13.30 -3.14
C VAL A 10 7.62 14.06 -4.30
N SER A 11 8.21 13.35 -5.25
CA SER A 11 8.78 13.93 -6.46
C SER A 11 8.37 13.15 -7.69
N PHE A 12 8.34 13.83 -8.83
CA PHE A 12 7.96 13.22 -10.11
C PHE A 12 8.91 13.69 -11.21
N ALA A 13 8.94 12.91 -12.29
CA ALA A 13 9.58 13.29 -13.54
C ALA A 13 8.54 13.09 -14.65
N SER A 14 8.51 14.01 -15.61
CA SER A 14 7.70 13.89 -16.81
C SER A 14 8.60 13.62 -18.01
N ALA A 15 8.10 12.85 -18.98
CA ALA A 15 8.82 12.60 -20.23
C ALA A 15 9.00 13.88 -21.06
N ILE A 16 8.10 14.86 -20.88
CA ILE A 16 8.10 16.14 -21.59
C ILE A 16 9.26 17.03 -21.09
N GLU A 17 9.43 17.17 -19.77
CA GLU A 17 10.46 18.06 -19.22
C GLU A 17 11.82 17.36 -19.02
N GLY A 18 11.85 16.03 -18.94
CA GLY A 18 13.09 15.26 -18.79
C GLY A 18 13.83 15.51 -17.47
N ARG A 19 13.17 16.09 -16.45
CA ARG A 19 13.77 16.43 -15.14
C ARG A 19 12.88 16.04 -13.97
N TRP A 20 13.50 15.87 -12.80
CA TRP A 20 12.80 15.64 -11.54
C TRP A 20 12.32 16.96 -10.90
N ARG A 21 11.11 16.95 -10.35
CA ARG A 21 10.49 18.07 -9.64
C ARG A 21 9.89 17.61 -8.31
N LEU A 22 9.93 18.49 -7.32
CA LEU A 22 9.24 18.29 -6.05
C LEU A 22 7.73 18.51 -6.27
N ALA A 23 6.92 17.54 -5.88
CA ALA A 23 5.47 17.58 -6.01
C ALA A 23 4.80 18.12 -4.74
N SER A 24 5.20 17.58 -3.59
CA SER A 24 4.63 17.94 -2.29
C SER A 24 5.61 17.55 -1.18
N THR A 25 5.50 18.26 -0.05
CA THR A 25 6.25 17.99 1.18
C THR A 25 5.31 18.02 2.37
N ILE A 26 5.43 17.04 3.25
CA ILE A 26 4.80 17.07 4.58
C ILE A 26 5.74 17.84 5.52
N THR A 27 5.20 18.84 6.21
CA THR A 27 5.96 19.67 7.14
C THR A 27 6.59 18.82 8.25
N GLN A 28 7.88 19.07 8.53
CA GLN A 28 8.57 18.44 9.66
C GLN A 28 7.83 18.75 10.97
N GLY A 29 7.70 17.75 11.84
CA GLY A 29 7.02 17.87 13.14
C GLY A 29 5.52 17.56 13.12
N SER A 30 4.90 17.33 11.96
CA SER A 30 3.49 16.90 11.87
C SER A 30 3.21 15.49 12.42
N GLY A 31 4.25 14.66 12.53
CA GLY A 31 4.12 13.24 12.91
C GLY A 31 3.56 12.33 11.80
N ASP A 32 3.14 12.89 10.66
CA ASP A 32 2.65 12.16 9.50
C ASP A 32 3.76 11.94 8.46
N ARG A 33 3.52 10.99 7.55
CA ARG A 33 4.40 10.66 6.43
C ARG A 33 3.60 10.08 5.29
N TYR A 34 4.13 10.16 4.08
CA TYR A 34 3.55 9.46 2.94
C TYR A 34 3.67 7.95 3.13
N ALA A 35 2.56 7.27 2.91
CA ALA A 35 2.45 5.81 2.99
C ALA A 35 2.58 5.18 1.61
N ASP A 36 1.89 5.75 0.61
CA ASP A 36 1.93 5.25 -0.76
C ASP A 36 1.51 6.34 -1.76
N CYS A 37 1.77 6.09 -3.04
CA CYS A 37 1.38 6.95 -4.14
C CYS A 37 1.08 6.14 -5.41
N VAL A 38 0.08 6.56 -6.19
CA VAL A 38 -0.39 5.80 -7.36
C VAL A 38 -0.80 6.73 -8.50
N TYR A 39 -0.67 6.25 -9.73
CA TYR A 39 -1.32 6.86 -10.89
C TYR A 39 -2.64 6.13 -11.16
N HIS A 40 -3.75 6.86 -11.22
CA HIS A 40 -5.08 6.31 -11.42
C HIS A 40 -5.92 7.26 -12.27
N LYS A 41 -6.50 6.75 -13.38
CA LYS A 41 -7.39 7.51 -14.28
C LYS A 41 -6.86 8.90 -14.67
N GLY A 42 -5.60 8.98 -15.11
CA GLY A 42 -5.04 10.25 -15.58
C GLY A 42 -4.45 11.14 -14.48
N ARG A 43 -4.58 10.77 -13.19
CA ARG A 43 -4.18 11.61 -12.07
C ARG A 43 -3.26 10.88 -11.11
N PHE A 44 -2.42 11.65 -10.42
CA PHE A 44 -1.58 11.12 -9.35
C PHE A 44 -2.24 11.34 -8.00
N TYR A 45 -2.21 10.30 -7.17
CA TYR A 45 -2.72 10.33 -5.82
C TYR A 45 -1.61 9.97 -4.84
N THR A 46 -1.60 10.65 -3.70
CA THR A 46 -0.73 10.34 -2.56
C THR A 46 -1.61 10.04 -1.35
N LEU A 47 -1.16 9.09 -0.53
CA LEU A 47 -1.82 8.70 0.70
C LEU A 47 -0.85 8.84 1.86
N THR A 48 -1.28 9.49 2.94
CA THR A 48 -0.48 9.59 4.16
C THR A 48 -0.79 8.47 5.15
N MET A 49 0.09 8.26 6.14
CA MET A 49 -0.13 7.30 7.22
C MET A 49 -1.34 7.65 8.09
N TYR A 50 -1.70 8.93 8.19
CA TYR A 50 -2.95 9.37 8.83
C TYR A 50 -4.19 9.19 7.95
N GLY A 51 -4.02 8.76 6.69
CA GLY A 51 -5.13 8.49 5.78
C GLY A 51 -5.66 9.73 5.08
N VAL A 52 -4.82 10.75 4.89
CA VAL A 52 -5.12 11.87 4.01
C VAL A 52 -4.87 11.44 2.57
N LEU A 53 -5.90 11.53 1.73
CA LEU A 53 -5.76 11.31 0.29
C LEU A 53 -5.66 12.66 -0.43
N GLU A 54 -4.57 12.84 -1.16
CA GLU A 54 -4.29 14.06 -1.92
C GLU A 54 -4.19 13.69 -3.39
N MET A 55 -4.75 14.53 -4.25
CA MET A 55 -4.55 14.49 -5.69
C MET A 55 -3.55 15.57 -6.07
N LEU A 56 -2.61 15.20 -6.93
CA LEU A 56 -1.61 16.09 -7.48
C LEU A 56 -1.94 16.32 -8.95
N ASP A 57 -2.35 17.54 -9.27
CA ASP A 57 -2.44 18.05 -10.63
C ASP A 57 -1.05 18.52 -11.04
N LEU A 58 -0.43 17.76 -11.95
CA LEU A 58 0.92 17.96 -12.42
C LEU A 58 0.98 18.72 -13.76
N ASP A 59 -0.16 19.14 -14.31
CA ASP A 59 -0.22 19.81 -15.62
C ASP A 59 0.21 21.28 -15.52
N ASN A 60 0.21 21.86 -14.31
CA ASN A 60 0.70 23.22 -14.09
C ASN A 60 2.24 23.26 -14.15
N PRO A 61 2.83 23.99 -15.12
CA PRO A 61 4.27 24.05 -15.29
C PRO A 61 4.99 24.82 -14.19
N CYS A 62 4.32 25.67 -13.41
CA CYS A 62 4.94 26.44 -12.32
C CYS A 62 4.95 25.65 -11.01
N GLU A 63 3.78 25.28 -10.50
CA GLU A 63 3.65 24.52 -9.25
C GLU A 63 2.57 23.44 -9.37
N PRO A 64 2.88 22.19 -8.99
CA PRO A 64 1.89 21.14 -8.84
C PRO A 64 0.76 21.59 -7.93
N ARG A 65 -0.47 21.57 -8.43
CA ARG A 65 -1.64 21.91 -7.62
C ARG A 65 -2.04 20.69 -6.81
N LYS A 66 -2.31 20.92 -5.53
CA LYS A 66 -2.69 19.89 -4.56
C LYS A 66 -4.14 20.07 -4.15
N GLU A 67 -4.94 19.02 -4.31
CA GLU A 67 -6.32 18.98 -3.81
C GLU A 67 -6.45 17.85 -2.78
N ILE A 68 -7.01 18.19 -1.62
CA ILE A 68 -7.24 17.22 -0.54
C ILE A 68 -8.67 16.72 -0.69
N PHE A 69 -8.82 15.41 -0.88
CA PHE A 69 -10.13 14.79 -0.95
C PHE A 69 -10.61 14.55 0.49
N PHE A 70 -10.16 13.51 1.18
CA PHE A 70 -10.65 13.22 2.53
C PHE A 70 -9.51 13.07 3.54
N THR A 71 -9.83 13.46 4.77
CA THR A 71 -9.00 13.25 5.95
C THR A 71 -9.70 12.20 6.80
N GLU A 72 -9.10 11.02 6.96
CA GLU A 72 -9.58 10.06 7.93
C GLU A 72 -9.41 10.67 9.34
N ARG A 73 -10.52 11.14 9.96
CA ARG A 73 -10.50 11.62 11.35
C ARG A 73 -10.24 10.41 12.25
N ASN A 74 -8.98 10.19 12.60
CA ASN A 74 -8.56 9.02 13.35
C ASN A 74 -8.85 9.22 14.85
N THR A 75 -10.01 8.74 15.33
CA THR A 75 -10.29 8.62 16.78
C THR A 75 -10.31 7.18 17.29
N GLU A 76 -10.20 6.15 16.43
CA GLU A 76 -10.54 4.78 16.85
C GLU A 76 -9.54 3.65 16.49
N ASN A 77 -8.34 3.89 15.95
CA ASN A 77 -7.38 2.78 15.84
C ASN A 77 -5.89 3.17 15.90
N PRO A 78 -5.25 3.11 17.07
CA PRO A 78 -3.86 3.54 17.25
C PRO A 78 -2.79 2.60 16.65
N LEU A 79 -3.12 1.67 15.75
CA LEU A 79 -2.16 0.64 15.28
C LEU A 79 -2.17 0.36 13.78
N VAL A 80 -2.63 1.29 12.93
CA VAL A 80 -2.40 1.19 11.48
C VAL A 80 -0.93 1.48 11.20
N PHE A 81 -0.24 0.54 10.57
CA PHE A 81 1.21 0.65 10.36
C PHE A 81 1.62 0.55 8.88
N LEU A 82 0.74 0.08 7.99
CA LEU A 82 0.92 0.19 6.53
C LEU A 82 -0.38 0.62 5.86
N ARG A 83 -0.24 1.38 4.78
CA ARG A 83 -1.31 1.72 3.85
C ARG A 83 -0.78 1.63 2.42
N PHE A 84 -1.60 1.12 1.52
CA PHE A 84 -1.31 1.04 0.10
C PHE A 84 -2.49 1.53 -0.73
N LEU A 85 -2.20 2.10 -1.89
CA LEU A 85 -3.14 2.45 -2.93
C LEU A 85 -3.00 1.46 -4.09
N VAL A 86 -4.14 0.98 -4.59
CA VAL A 86 -4.18 0.02 -5.69
C VAL A 86 -5.16 0.50 -6.74
N SER A 87 -4.67 0.75 -7.95
CA SER A 87 -5.52 0.97 -9.12
C SER A 87 -5.92 -0.38 -9.70
N THR A 88 -7.21 -0.60 -9.94
CA THR A 88 -7.71 -1.85 -10.53
C THR A 88 -7.95 -1.73 -12.04
N PRO A 89 -7.88 -2.84 -12.80
CA PRO A 89 -8.21 -2.84 -14.23
C PRO A 89 -9.63 -2.39 -14.56
N TRP A 90 -10.59 -2.56 -13.65
CA TRP A 90 -11.98 -2.10 -13.80
C TRP A 90 -12.19 -0.64 -13.36
N GLY A 91 -11.12 0.09 -13.06
CA GLY A 91 -11.18 1.53 -12.79
C GLY A 91 -11.62 1.89 -11.37
N ASP A 92 -11.50 0.99 -10.41
CA ASP A 92 -11.65 1.34 -8.99
C ASP A 92 -10.28 1.74 -8.41
N LEU A 93 -10.31 2.67 -7.46
CA LEU A 93 -9.17 2.97 -6.60
C LEU A 93 -9.43 2.36 -5.23
N LEU A 94 -8.54 1.46 -4.81
CA LEU A 94 -8.65 0.77 -3.54
C LEU A 94 -7.56 1.23 -2.58
N GLN A 95 -7.91 1.25 -1.30
CA GLN A 95 -6.96 1.41 -0.21
C GLN A 95 -6.88 0.11 0.58
N ILE A 96 -5.66 -0.36 0.82
CA ILE A 96 -5.37 -1.46 1.74
C ILE A 96 -4.77 -0.88 3.02
N LYS A 97 -5.26 -1.30 4.18
CA LYS A 97 -4.74 -0.92 5.50
C LYS A 97 -4.30 -2.18 6.24
N PHE A 98 -3.10 -2.17 6.79
CA PHE A 98 -2.67 -3.18 7.75
C PHE A 98 -2.66 -2.59 9.15
N SER A 99 -3.26 -3.33 10.08
CA SER A 99 -3.38 -2.93 11.48
C SER A 99 -3.10 -4.11 12.40
N ARG A 100 -2.58 -3.83 13.60
CA ARG A 100 -2.34 -4.84 14.63
C ARG A 100 -3.59 -5.05 15.47
N ARG A 101 -4.01 -6.31 15.67
CA ARG A 101 -5.08 -6.65 16.63
C ARG A 101 -4.47 -6.91 18.01
N VAL A 102 -4.90 -6.16 19.02
CA VAL A 102 -4.32 -6.18 20.38
C VAL A 102 -4.68 -7.46 21.18
N HIS A 103 -5.74 -8.19 20.81
CA HIS A 103 -6.35 -9.22 21.68
C HIS A 103 -6.65 -10.58 21.02
N ARG A 104 -6.00 -10.96 19.91
CA ARG A 104 -6.28 -12.27 19.25
C ARG A 104 -5.01 -12.98 18.79
N THR A 105 -5.12 -14.31 18.69
CA THR A 105 -4.13 -15.22 18.09
C THR A 105 -3.79 -14.87 16.64
N LYS A 106 -4.74 -14.26 15.89
CA LYS A 106 -4.49 -13.59 14.61
C LYS A 106 -4.03 -12.14 14.86
N ARG A 107 -2.72 -11.91 14.77
CA ARG A 107 -2.05 -10.63 15.11
C ARG A 107 -2.21 -9.53 14.05
N LEU A 108 -2.53 -9.90 12.80
CA LEU A 108 -2.65 -9.01 11.65
C LEU A 108 -4.11 -8.88 11.18
N GLU A 109 -4.55 -7.65 10.94
CA GLU A 109 -5.80 -7.36 10.22
C GLU A 109 -5.51 -6.52 8.99
N LEU A 110 -5.94 -7.03 7.82
CA LEU A 110 -5.98 -6.31 6.57
C LEU A 110 -7.41 -5.82 6.32
N ARG A 111 -7.56 -4.52 6.04
CA ARG A 111 -8.84 -3.92 5.62
C ARG A 111 -8.72 -3.40 4.20
N LEU A 112 -9.67 -3.79 3.36
CA LEU A 112 -9.84 -3.25 2.01
C LEU A 112 -10.93 -2.17 2.03
N CYS A 113 -10.63 -0.99 1.50
CA CYS A 113 -11.58 0.09 1.33
C CYS A 113 -11.61 0.52 -0.13
N LYS A 114 -12.79 0.86 -0.65
CA LYS A 114 -12.95 1.55 -1.93
C LYS A 114 -12.89 3.06 -1.71
N ILE A 115 -12.09 3.74 -2.51
CA ILE A 115 -12.04 5.20 -2.56
C ILE A 115 -13.01 5.69 -3.62
N GLU A 116 -14.00 6.46 -3.21
CA GLU A 116 -14.91 7.20 -4.08
C GLU A 116 -14.48 8.65 -4.12
N VAL A 117 -13.57 8.99 -5.05
CA VAL A 117 -12.97 10.34 -5.17
C VAL A 117 -14.04 11.42 -5.36
N GLU A 118 -15.03 11.18 -6.24
CA GLU A 118 -16.10 12.13 -6.56
C GLU A 118 -17.01 12.43 -5.36
N ASN A 119 -17.33 11.40 -4.57
CA ASN A 119 -18.16 11.52 -3.37
C ASN A 119 -17.34 11.88 -2.13
N ASN A 120 -16.04 12.03 -2.30
CA ASN A 120 -15.08 12.27 -1.24
C ASN A 120 -15.20 11.26 -0.07
N ARG A 121 -15.33 9.98 -0.38
CA ARG A 121 -15.72 8.95 0.60
C ARG A 121 -14.81 7.73 0.56
N LEU A 122 -14.49 7.22 1.74
CA LEU A 122 -13.80 5.94 1.91
C LEU A 122 -14.81 4.88 2.39
N VAL A 123 -15.11 3.90 1.53
CA VAL A 123 -16.08 2.84 1.83
C VAL A 123 -15.35 1.57 2.25
N ARG A 124 -15.46 1.19 3.52
CA ARG A 124 -14.89 -0.07 4.02
C ARG A 124 -15.65 -1.26 3.43
N LEU A 125 -14.92 -2.16 2.78
CA LEU A 125 -15.47 -3.41 2.28
C LEU A 125 -15.40 -4.49 3.37
N ARG A 126 -16.53 -5.16 3.62
CA ARG A 126 -16.57 -6.35 4.48
C ARG A 126 -15.93 -7.53 3.74
N SER A 127 -15.39 -8.50 4.46
CA SER A 127 -14.55 -9.57 3.90
C SER A 127 -15.15 -10.31 2.68
N ALA A 128 -16.40 -10.77 2.72
CA ALA A 128 -17.03 -11.41 1.55
C ALA A 128 -17.18 -10.45 0.35
N VAL A 129 -17.53 -9.18 0.62
CA VAL A 129 -17.65 -8.13 -0.41
C VAL A 129 -16.28 -7.73 -0.94
N ALA A 130 -15.25 -7.71 -0.09
CA ALA A 130 -13.87 -7.40 -0.45
C ALA A 130 -13.30 -8.47 -1.38
N ALA A 131 -13.53 -9.75 -1.08
CA ALA A 131 -13.17 -10.87 -1.94
C ALA A 131 -13.84 -10.76 -3.31
N ALA A 132 -15.17 -10.59 -3.33
CA ALA A 132 -15.92 -10.41 -4.58
C ALA A 132 -15.50 -9.17 -5.39
N ALA A 133 -15.11 -8.08 -4.70
CA ALA A 133 -14.65 -6.85 -5.34
C ALA A 133 -13.35 -7.02 -6.13
N LEU A 134 -12.56 -8.06 -5.87
CA LEU A 134 -11.34 -8.36 -6.63
C LEU A 134 -11.60 -9.09 -7.94
N ARG A 135 -12.83 -9.53 -8.25
CA ARG A 135 -13.22 -10.07 -9.58
C ARG A 135 -12.22 -11.08 -10.17
N GLU A 136 -11.84 -12.11 -9.40
CA GLU A 136 -10.83 -13.10 -9.82
C GLU A 136 -9.44 -12.50 -10.10
N HIS A 137 -9.04 -11.51 -9.30
CA HIS A 137 -7.68 -10.97 -9.32
C HIS A 137 -6.98 -11.21 -7.98
N ALA A 138 -5.66 -11.18 -8.04
CA ALA A 138 -4.78 -11.07 -6.89
C ALA A 138 -4.19 -9.67 -6.84
N ILE A 139 -3.96 -9.16 -5.64
CA ILE A 139 -3.28 -7.87 -5.44
C ILE A 139 -1.88 -8.14 -4.88
N PHE A 140 -0.89 -7.41 -5.39
CA PHE A 140 0.46 -7.36 -4.88
C PHE A 140 0.74 -5.96 -4.34
N VAL A 141 1.18 -5.87 -3.10
CA VAL A 141 1.60 -4.61 -2.46
C VAL A 141 2.97 -4.78 -1.83
N GLY A 142 3.78 -3.72 -1.79
CA GLY A 142 5.13 -3.80 -1.27
C GLY A 142 5.82 -2.45 -1.29
N GLN A 143 7.15 -2.43 -1.29
CA GLN A 143 7.91 -1.19 -1.41
C GLN A 143 7.84 -0.57 -2.82
N ASN A 144 7.52 -1.38 -3.82
CA ASN A 144 7.30 -0.93 -5.18
C ASN A 144 5.81 -0.69 -5.47
N HIS A 145 5.51 -0.26 -6.69
CA HIS A 145 4.14 0.02 -7.13
C HIS A 145 3.23 -1.20 -6.93
N SER A 146 2.08 -0.97 -6.31
CA SER A 146 1.04 -1.98 -6.13
C SER A 146 0.44 -2.40 -7.47
N VAL A 147 0.20 -3.70 -7.66
CA VAL A 147 -0.36 -4.24 -8.91
C VAL A 147 -1.57 -5.12 -8.62
N CYS A 148 -2.56 -5.10 -9.52
CA CYS A 148 -3.71 -5.97 -9.50
C CYS A 148 -3.69 -6.85 -10.76
N LEU A 149 -3.49 -8.16 -10.59
CA LEU A 149 -3.26 -9.11 -11.68
C LEU A 149 -4.42 -10.10 -11.79
N PRO A 150 -4.90 -10.41 -13.00
CA PRO A 150 -5.94 -11.41 -13.22
C PRO A 150 -5.35 -12.82 -12.98
N ILE A 151 -6.04 -13.67 -12.21
CA ILE A 151 -5.51 -15.01 -11.89
C ILE A 151 -5.54 -15.94 -13.11
N ARG A 152 -6.38 -15.67 -14.10
CA ARG A 152 -6.47 -16.50 -15.32
C ARG A 152 -5.14 -16.54 -16.09
N ASP A 153 -4.35 -15.47 -16.00
CA ASP A 153 -3.05 -15.34 -16.67
C ASP A 153 -1.93 -15.99 -15.83
N PHE A 154 -2.21 -16.28 -14.55
CA PHE A 154 -1.27 -16.82 -13.57
C PHE A 154 -1.97 -17.85 -12.65
N PRO A 155 -2.15 -19.11 -13.11
CA PRO A 155 -2.91 -20.13 -12.39
C PRO A 155 -2.40 -20.46 -10.97
N GLU A 156 -1.15 -20.11 -10.68
CA GLU A 156 -0.52 -20.27 -9.36
C GLU A 156 -1.06 -19.25 -8.33
N LEU A 157 -1.71 -18.18 -8.79
CA LEU A 157 -2.27 -17.15 -7.94
C LEU A 157 -3.67 -17.53 -7.42
N ARG A 158 -3.91 -17.21 -6.16
CA ARG A 158 -5.21 -17.41 -5.52
C ARG A 158 -6.07 -16.16 -5.71
N SER A 159 -7.30 -16.33 -6.16
CA SER A 159 -8.30 -15.24 -6.19
C SER A 159 -8.50 -14.66 -4.80
N SER A 160 -8.89 -13.39 -4.70
CA SER A 160 -9.30 -12.78 -3.42
C SER A 160 -8.17 -12.68 -2.39
N CYS A 161 -6.92 -12.84 -2.83
CA CYS A 161 -5.74 -12.76 -1.97
C CYS A 161 -4.96 -11.46 -2.21
N VAL A 162 -4.39 -10.94 -1.12
CA VAL A 162 -3.38 -9.88 -1.15
C VAL A 162 -2.03 -10.50 -0.79
N TYR A 163 -1.11 -10.45 -1.73
CA TYR A 163 0.29 -10.80 -1.57
C TYR A 163 1.03 -9.53 -1.16
N PHE A 164 1.83 -9.61 -0.11
CA PHE A 164 2.54 -8.44 0.38
C PHE A 164 3.97 -8.74 0.82
N THR A 165 4.85 -7.80 0.56
CA THR A 165 6.23 -7.75 1.06
C THR A 165 6.37 -6.53 1.95
N THR A 166 7.12 -6.62 3.04
CA THR A 166 7.41 -5.42 3.83
C THR A 166 8.58 -5.63 4.79
N PRO A 167 9.68 -4.89 4.59
CA PRO A 167 10.81 -4.94 5.51
C PRO A 167 10.52 -4.26 6.85
N CYS A 168 9.45 -3.45 6.96
CA CYS A 168 9.16 -2.65 8.16
C CYS A 168 8.34 -3.40 9.22
N LEU A 169 7.87 -4.61 8.94
CA LEU A 169 7.25 -5.47 9.96
C LEU A 169 8.27 -6.01 10.99
N CYS A 170 9.57 -5.76 10.80
CA CYS A 170 10.64 -6.26 11.66
C CYS A 170 11.07 -5.33 12.81
N ASN A 171 10.58 -4.08 12.86
CA ASN A 171 11.03 -3.11 13.84
C ASN A 171 10.21 -3.17 15.15
N ASP A 172 10.90 -2.99 16.28
CA ASP A 172 10.35 -3.06 17.65
C ASP A 172 9.22 -2.02 17.91
N ASP A 173 9.10 -0.97 17.07
CA ASP A 173 8.08 0.09 17.19
C ASP A 173 6.64 -0.41 16.95
N HIS A 174 6.44 -1.39 16.06
CA HIS A 174 5.12 -1.91 15.71
C HIS A 174 4.87 -3.31 16.28
N PHE A 175 5.92 -4.01 16.69
CA PHE A 175 5.84 -5.31 17.31
C PHE A 175 6.73 -5.32 18.55
N PRO A 176 6.15 -5.42 19.76
CA PRO A 176 6.91 -5.34 21.02
C PRO A 176 7.89 -6.50 21.22
N SER A 177 7.88 -7.51 20.34
CA SER A 177 8.92 -8.53 20.31
C SER A 177 9.38 -8.82 18.87
N ARG A 178 10.69 -9.02 18.68
CA ARG A 178 11.23 -9.51 17.39
C ARG A 178 10.68 -10.87 16.94
N ARG A 179 10.02 -11.60 17.83
CA ARG A 179 9.30 -12.85 17.53
C ARG A 179 7.91 -12.62 16.93
N GLU A 180 7.45 -11.37 16.93
CA GLU A 180 6.15 -10.94 16.41
C GLU A 180 6.23 -10.23 15.06
N GLY A 181 7.44 -9.85 14.65
CA GLY A 181 7.68 -9.30 13.33
C GLY A 181 7.65 -10.37 12.25
N TRP A 182 7.24 -9.96 11.05
CA TRP A 182 7.19 -10.81 9.86
C TRP A 182 8.34 -10.43 8.93
N LYS A 183 8.91 -11.42 8.22
CA LYS A 183 9.99 -11.24 7.24
C LYS A 183 9.56 -11.84 5.91
N GLY A 184 9.83 -11.15 4.80
CA GLY A 184 9.56 -11.67 3.46
C GLY A 184 8.10 -11.53 3.03
N VAL A 185 7.58 -12.60 2.42
CA VAL A 185 6.31 -12.59 1.70
C VAL A 185 5.18 -13.14 2.57
N GLY A 186 4.12 -12.34 2.69
CA GLY A 186 2.86 -12.73 3.31
C GLY A 186 1.73 -12.85 2.28
N ILE A 187 0.80 -13.77 2.52
CA ILE A 187 -0.46 -13.87 1.78
C ILE A 187 -1.60 -13.65 2.75
N TYR A 188 -2.54 -12.77 2.38
CA TYR A 188 -3.77 -12.54 3.12
C TYR A 188 -4.98 -12.91 2.28
N ASP A 189 -5.70 -13.94 2.71
CA ASP A 189 -6.99 -14.32 2.14
C ASP A 189 -8.09 -13.39 2.68
N LEU A 190 -8.68 -12.57 1.80
CA LEU A 190 -9.73 -11.63 2.18
C LEU A 190 -11.05 -12.31 2.58
N GLN A 191 -11.35 -13.47 2.02
CA GLN A 191 -12.58 -14.21 2.25
C GLN A 191 -12.57 -14.88 3.62
N ASN A 192 -11.49 -15.60 3.92
CA ASN A 192 -11.34 -16.35 5.17
C ASN A 192 -10.66 -15.54 6.28
N GLN A 193 -10.11 -14.36 5.94
CA GLN A 193 -9.29 -13.54 6.84
C GLN A 193 -8.17 -14.35 7.47
N ILE A 194 -7.52 -15.17 6.63
CA ILE A 194 -6.38 -16.01 7.01
C ILE A 194 -5.13 -15.34 6.47
N PHE A 195 -4.14 -15.27 7.34
CA PHE A 195 -2.80 -14.84 6.97
C PHE A 195 -1.92 -16.11 6.88
N GLU A 196 -1.15 -16.21 5.81
CA GLU A 196 -0.18 -17.27 5.55
C GLU A 196 1.20 -16.65 5.35
N ASP A 197 2.19 -17.16 6.07
CA ASP A 197 3.61 -16.86 5.85
C ASP A 197 4.16 -17.82 4.80
N VAL A 198 4.70 -17.28 3.70
CA VAL A 198 5.21 -18.10 2.59
C VAL A 198 6.58 -18.68 2.92
N PHE A 199 7.36 -18.01 3.76
CA PHE A 199 8.73 -18.42 4.11
C PHE A 199 8.92 -18.52 5.63
N PRO A 200 8.14 -19.39 6.32
CA PRO A 200 8.15 -19.48 7.78
C PRO A 200 9.49 -19.99 8.35
N SER A 201 10.34 -20.55 7.50
CA SER A 201 11.57 -21.28 7.85
C SER A 201 12.87 -20.56 7.48
N CYS A 202 12.85 -19.32 6.99
CA CYS A 202 14.08 -18.54 6.83
C CYS A 202 14.69 -18.29 8.21
N GLU A 203 15.66 -19.14 8.56
CA GLU A 203 16.24 -19.28 9.89
C GLU A 203 16.72 -17.94 10.44
N ARG A 204 16.73 -17.89 11.78
CA ARG A 204 17.19 -16.83 12.69
C ARG A 204 18.68 -16.42 12.50
N GLY A 205 19.26 -16.60 11.32
CA GLY A 205 20.64 -16.29 10.95
C GLY A 205 20.79 -15.23 9.87
N TYR A 206 19.72 -14.70 9.27
CA TYR A 206 19.84 -13.47 8.50
C TYR A 206 20.27 -12.35 9.45
N SER A 207 21.52 -11.93 9.24
CA SER A 207 22.20 -10.79 9.84
C SER A 207 21.26 -9.58 9.98
N THR A 208 21.59 -8.67 10.90
CA THR A 208 20.90 -7.38 11.13
C THR A 208 20.74 -6.50 9.89
N TYR A 209 21.28 -6.92 8.74
CA TYR A 209 21.00 -6.38 7.42
C TYR A 209 19.68 -6.96 6.89
N LEU A 210 18.60 -6.20 7.10
CA LEU A 210 17.35 -6.39 6.36
C LEU A 210 17.70 -6.37 4.85
N PRO A 211 17.25 -7.35 4.04
CA PRO A 211 17.40 -7.25 2.60
C PRO A 211 16.79 -5.92 2.13
N ILE A 212 17.59 -5.16 1.41
CA ILE A 212 17.44 -3.70 1.27
C ILE A 212 16.19 -3.32 0.48
N SER A 213 15.60 -4.26 -0.28
CA SER A 213 14.35 -4.03 -1.00
C SER A 213 13.55 -5.32 -1.17
N GLU A 214 12.41 -5.47 -0.52
CA GLU A 214 11.45 -6.55 -0.82
C GLU A 214 10.43 -6.03 -1.84
N VAL A 215 10.77 -6.17 -3.13
CA VAL A 215 9.98 -5.63 -4.25
C VAL A 215 9.46 -6.75 -5.15
N TRP A 216 8.26 -6.54 -5.69
CA TRP A 216 7.69 -7.44 -6.69
C TRP A 216 8.28 -7.16 -8.07
N ILE A 217 8.61 -8.20 -8.84
CA ILE A 217 9.06 -8.08 -10.22
C ILE A 217 8.00 -8.71 -11.10
N THR A 218 7.37 -7.92 -11.96
CA THR A 218 6.48 -8.43 -13.00
C THR A 218 7.30 -8.60 -14.28
N PRO A 219 7.54 -9.84 -14.74
CA PRO A 219 8.21 -10.04 -16.02
C PRO A 219 7.37 -9.40 -17.12
N SER A 220 7.99 -8.57 -17.94
CA SER A 220 7.36 -8.10 -19.17
C SER A 220 7.34 -9.27 -20.15
N PRO A 221 6.18 -9.72 -20.66
CA PRO A 221 6.20 -10.58 -21.83
C PRO A 221 6.91 -9.77 -22.93
N GLY A 222 8.01 -10.31 -23.46
CA GLY A 222 8.73 -9.68 -24.56
C GLY A 222 7.79 -9.42 -25.73
N LEU A 223 7.95 -8.23 -26.33
CA LEU A 223 7.30 -7.85 -27.59
C LEU A 223 7.51 -8.89 -28.69
#